data_AF-A0A660RYM3-F1
#
_entry.id   AF-A0A660RYM3-F1
#
_cell.length_a   1.000
_cell.length_b   1.000
_cell.length_c   1.000
_cell.angle_alpha   90.00
_cell.angle_beta   90.00
_cell.angle_gamma   90.00
#
_symmetry.space_group_name_H-M   'P 1'
#
loop_
_entity.id
_entity.type
_entity.pdbx_description
1 polymer ?
#
loop_
_entity_poly.entity_id
_entity_poly.type
_entity_poly.pdbx_seq_one_letter_code
_entity_poly.pdbx_strand_id
1 'polypeptide(L)'
;QAICELIERHVSALSVKINSPMPAIRRDSIKGEAEEILHCFEKLNIKLWIRDMTFDMPVPTIAVMAMDPSTYPERSEIVYTSGTATSPQRALIRALTEVAQLAGDFDTEGKYLESGLPKFATLEEAKIVTEFTYEVNLGELPSIYSDDHVEELETLAKELKNKGYEIYFIDITHEKLNLPAIYAIIPGMHFRERLQISLLYQLIRTISLYLPPQEKLKLIEEITNEIEDKYYLWAYLGNVYKELEKLTEAIMCYEKALLFYPPEPDQIAIYTHIADAYIKKGEYDNVIKVVLKALEIGEVAELYNLLGRAFYKKGNYKQAMEAFLRATELNPASAIDYANIGYCLKAMNFIPPAEIFFRKALTLDPNLTMAKRGLEYCRNILNTQN
;
A
#
# COMPACT_ATOMS: atom_id res chain seq x y z
N GLN A 1 -7.36 -5.99 25.89
CA GLN A 1 -7.22 -6.83 24.68
C GLN A 1 -6.56 -6.06 23.53
N ALA A 2 -7.15 -4.98 23.01
CA ALA A 2 -6.60 -4.24 21.86
C ALA A 2 -5.13 -3.80 22.03
N ILE A 3 -4.77 -3.27 23.21
CA ILE A 3 -3.37 -2.92 23.50
C ILE A 3 -2.46 -4.17 23.46
N CYS A 4 -2.86 -5.27 24.12
CA CYS A 4 -2.08 -6.51 24.11
C CYS A 4 -1.87 -7.05 22.69
N GLU A 5 -2.87 -6.93 21.82
CA GLU A 5 -2.74 -7.33 20.42
C GLU A 5 -1.72 -6.47 19.68
N LEU A 6 -1.74 -5.14 19.86
CA LEU A 6 -0.73 -4.25 19.27
C LEU A 6 0.68 -4.57 19.79
N ILE A 7 0.82 -4.85 21.09
CA ILE A 7 2.08 -5.31 21.69
C ILE A 7 2.54 -6.62 21.05
N GLU A 8 1.65 -7.61 20.92
CA GLU A 8 1.95 -8.92 20.30
C GLU A 8 2.49 -8.75 18.88
N ARG A 9 1.86 -7.89 18.06
CA ARG A 9 2.33 -7.56 16.71
C ARG A 9 3.67 -6.84 16.72
N HIS A 10 3.86 -5.92 17.67
CA HIS A 10 5.10 -5.20 17.86
C HIS A 10 6.28 -6.11 18.13
N VAL A 11 6.14 -6.97 19.14
CA VAL A 11 7.21 -7.89 19.53
C VAL A 11 7.43 -8.99 18.50
N SER A 12 6.39 -9.41 17.77
CA SER A 12 6.53 -10.31 16.62
C SER A 12 7.35 -9.68 15.49
N ALA A 13 7.15 -8.39 15.22
CA ALA A 13 7.96 -7.68 14.22
C ALA A 13 9.41 -7.48 14.69
N LEU A 14 9.60 -7.20 15.99
CA LEU A 14 10.93 -7.11 16.59
C LEU A 14 11.68 -8.43 16.56
N SER A 15 11.04 -9.58 16.87
CA SER A 15 11.70 -10.88 16.84
C SER A 15 12.27 -11.20 15.47
N VAL A 16 11.50 -10.92 14.41
CA VAL A 16 11.94 -11.11 13.02
C VAL A 16 13.08 -10.15 12.67
N LYS A 17 13.04 -8.90 13.12
CA LYS A 17 14.08 -7.91 12.84
C LYS A 17 15.39 -8.20 13.57
N ILE A 18 15.31 -8.63 14.83
CA ILE A 18 16.46 -8.96 15.68
C ILE A 18 17.07 -10.30 15.23
N ASN A 19 16.22 -11.26 14.85
CA ASN A 19 16.60 -12.55 14.29
C ASN A 19 17.63 -13.32 15.13
N SER A 20 17.41 -13.40 16.45
CA SER A 20 18.26 -14.12 17.39
C SER A 20 17.47 -15.11 18.23
N PRO A 21 18.10 -16.18 18.78
CA PRO A 21 17.44 -17.06 19.73
C PRO A 21 16.88 -16.32 20.94
N MET A 22 15.71 -16.76 21.40
CA MET A 22 14.99 -16.17 22.55
C MET A 22 15.13 -17.06 23.79
N PRO A 23 14.93 -16.53 25.01
CA PRO A 23 14.95 -17.34 26.23
C PRO A 23 13.88 -18.44 26.18
N ALA A 24 14.22 -19.63 26.68
CA ALA A 24 13.30 -20.75 26.81
C ALA A 24 12.53 -20.68 28.13
N ILE A 25 11.21 -20.88 28.07
CA ILE A 25 10.40 -21.01 29.29
C ILE A 25 10.54 -22.43 29.83
N ARG A 26 10.95 -22.56 31.10
CA ARG A 26 11.10 -23.86 31.76
C ARG A 26 9.76 -24.55 31.92
N ARG A 27 9.65 -25.79 31.44
CA ARG A 27 8.38 -26.55 31.46
C ARG A 27 7.86 -26.83 32.86
N ASP A 28 8.75 -27.15 33.79
CA ASP A 28 8.42 -27.43 35.19
C ASP A 28 7.94 -26.18 35.96
N SER A 29 8.25 -24.97 35.46
CA SER A 29 7.73 -23.71 36.00
C SER A 29 6.28 -23.39 35.59
N ILE A 30 5.72 -24.14 34.63
CA ILE A 30 4.35 -23.98 34.14
C ILE A 30 3.41 -24.73 35.10
N LYS A 31 2.39 -24.02 35.62
CA LYS A 31 1.43 -24.53 36.60
C LYS A 31 0.01 -24.07 36.28
N GLY A 32 -0.98 -24.80 36.81
CA GLY A 32 -2.40 -24.47 36.69
C GLY A 32 -2.95 -24.78 35.30
N GLU A 33 -3.90 -23.97 34.83
CA GLU A 33 -4.61 -24.21 33.55
C GLU A 33 -3.67 -24.35 32.34
N ALA A 34 -2.56 -23.60 32.32
CA ALA A 34 -1.56 -23.70 31.25
C ALA A 34 -0.85 -25.06 31.22
N GLU A 35 -0.64 -25.68 32.38
CA GLU A 35 -0.04 -27.02 32.51
C GLU A 35 -1.00 -28.10 31.98
N GLU A 36 -2.31 -27.95 32.25
CA GLU A 36 -3.34 -28.86 31.72
C GLU A 36 -3.39 -28.83 30.19
N ILE A 37 -3.36 -27.63 29.58
CA ILE A 37 -3.33 -27.48 28.12
C ILE A 37 -2.02 -28.05 27.56
N LEU A 38 -0.88 -27.76 28.18
CA LEU A 38 0.41 -28.31 27.77
C LEU A 38 0.38 -29.84 27.73
N HIS A 39 -0.21 -30.46 28.75
CA HIS A 39 -0.35 -31.91 28.85
C HIS A 39 -1.22 -32.52 27.73
N CYS A 40 -2.21 -31.78 27.21
CA CYS A 40 -2.98 -32.21 26.04
C CYS A 40 -2.09 -32.37 24.79
N PHE A 41 -1.18 -31.43 24.53
CA PHE A 41 -0.23 -31.53 23.41
C PHE A 41 0.76 -32.68 23.62
N GLU A 42 1.26 -32.86 24.84
CA GLU A 42 2.22 -33.93 25.18
C GLU A 42 1.62 -35.32 25.00
N LYS A 43 0.34 -35.51 25.38
CA LYS A 43 -0.40 -36.78 25.15
C LYS A 43 -0.49 -37.15 23.67
N LEU A 44 -0.51 -36.16 22.79
CA LEU A 44 -0.54 -36.33 21.34
C LEU A 44 0.86 -36.42 20.72
N ASN A 45 1.93 -36.45 21.53
CA ASN A 45 3.32 -36.41 21.09
C ASN A 45 3.67 -35.16 20.25
N ILE A 46 2.91 -34.07 20.39
CA ILE A 46 3.21 -32.81 19.70
C ILE A 46 4.43 -32.17 20.35
N LYS A 47 5.44 -31.87 19.54
CA LYS A 47 6.66 -31.21 20.00
C LYS A 47 6.42 -29.70 20.10
N LEU A 48 6.68 -29.15 21.29
CA LEU A 48 6.51 -27.72 21.58
C LEU A 48 7.83 -27.03 21.95
N TRP A 49 8.03 -25.84 21.42
CA TRP A 49 9.05 -24.88 21.83
C TRP A 49 8.37 -23.63 22.36
N ILE A 50 8.63 -23.28 23.62
CA ILE A 50 8.01 -22.15 24.31
C ILE A 50 9.10 -21.12 24.62
N ARG A 51 8.90 -19.88 24.16
CA ARG A 51 9.89 -18.80 24.22
C ARG A 51 9.32 -17.54 24.84
N ASP A 52 10.14 -16.87 25.65
CA ASP A 52 9.88 -15.49 26.06
C ASP A 52 10.20 -14.55 24.89
N MET A 53 9.18 -13.86 24.39
CA MET A 53 9.26 -12.88 23.31
C MET A 53 8.81 -11.50 23.80
N THR A 54 9.02 -11.18 25.08
CA THR A 54 8.47 -9.96 25.69
C THR A 54 9.17 -8.66 25.24
N PHE A 55 10.47 -8.70 24.89
CA PHE A 55 11.28 -7.54 24.46
C PHE A 55 11.06 -6.26 25.30
N ASP A 56 11.12 -6.39 26.63
CA ASP A 56 10.97 -5.26 27.57
C ASP A 56 9.61 -4.54 27.49
N MET A 57 8.58 -5.18 26.91
CA MET A 57 7.21 -4.69 26.99
C MET A 57 6.63 -4.93 28.39
N PRO A 58 5.71 -4.08 28.88
CA PRO A 58 5.21 -4.16 30.25
C PRO A 58 4.28 -5.35 30.51
N VAL A 59 3.92 -6.09 29.46
CA VAL A 59 3.14 -7.32 29.53
C VAL A 59 3.82 -8.42 28.73
N PRO A 60 3.73 -9.67 29.22
CA PRO A 60 4.45 -10.79 28.66
C PRO A 60 3.91 -11.17 27.29
N THR A 61 4.82 -11.52 26.39
CA THR A 61 4.47 -12.18 25.13
C THR A 61 5.21 -13.49 25.04
N ILE A 62 4.47 -14.57 24.86
CA ILE A 62 5.01 -15.92 24.81
C ILE A 62 4.81 -16.45 23.41
N ALA A 63 5.91 -16.86 22.76
CA ALA A 63 5.88 -17.49 21.46
C ALA A 63 5.88 -19.01 21.64
N VAL A 64 5.01 -19.70 20.90
CA VAL A 64 4.90 -21.17 20.90
C VAL A 64 5.02 -21.66 19.47
N MET A 65 6.00 -22.53 19.25
CA MET A 65 6.10 -23.32 18.04
C MET A 65 5.72 -24.77 18.32
N ALA A 66 4.97 -25.37 17.41
CA ALA A 66 4.46 -26.72 17.52
C ALA A 66 4.66 -27.50 16.22
N MET A 67 4.93 -28.80 16.34
CA MET A 67 5.07 -29.72 15.21
C MET A 67 4.68 -31.13 15.65
N ASP A 68 3.88 -31.82 14.85
CA ASP A 68 3.65 -33.25 15.00
C ASP A 68 4.74 -34.03 14.27
N PRO A 69 5.63 -34.75 14.99
CA PRO A 69 6.70 -35.51 14.37
C PRO A 69 6.22 -36.72 13.55
N SER A 70 4.97 -37.16 13.71
CA SER A 70 4.41 -38.33 13.04
C SER A 70 3.81 -38.01 11.66
N THR A 71 3.32 -36.78 11.47
CA THR A 71 2.66 -36.32 10.23
C THR A 71 3.50 -35.31 9.44
N TYR A 72 4.46 -34.62 10.07
CA TYR A 72 5.35 -33.67 9.40
C TYR A 72 6.45 -34.37 8.57
N PRO A 73 6.82 -33.86 7.37
CA PRO A 73 6.28 -32.69 6.68
C PRO A 73 5.13 -32.99 5.72
N GLU A 74 4.66 -34.24 5.66
CA GLU A 74 3.77 -34.70 4.58
C GLU A 74 2.32 -34.24 4.77
N ARG A 75 1.79 -34.38 5.99
CA ARG A 75 0.37 -34.16 6.33
C ARG A 75 0.17 -33.05 7.36
N SER A 76 1.25 -32.45 7.87
CA SER A 76 1.19 -31.30 8.77
C SER A 76 2.37 -30.36 8.60
N GLU A 77 2.19 -29.11 9.03
CA GLU A 77 3.18 -28.04 8.94
C GLU A 77 3.69 -27.64 10.34
N ILE A 78 4.80 -26.91 10.39
CA ILE A 78 5.26 -26.26 11.62
C ILE A 78 4.34 -25.06 11.91
N VAL A 79 3.71 -25.05 13.08
CA VAL A 79 2.83 -23.98 13.55
C VAL A 79 3.61 -23.09 14.49
N TYR A 80 3.67 -21.78 14.20
CA TYR A 80 4.36 -20.83 15.05
C TYR A 80 3.51 -19.59 15.28
N THR A 81 3.19 -19.33 16.55
CA THR A 81 2.33 -18.22 16.96
C THR A 81 2.78 -17.67 18.32
N SER A 82 2.09 -16.63 18.80
CA SER A 82 2.36 -16.00 20.08
C SER A 82 1.08 -15.57 20.76
N GLY A 83 1.15 -15.38 22.08
CA GLY A 83 0.09 -14.79 22.87
C GLY A 83 0.63 -13.72 23.80
N THR A 84 -0.02 -12.56 23.81
CA THR A 84 0.22 -11.48 24.78
C THR A 84 -0.98 -11.29 25.69
N ALA A 85 -0.76 -11.15 27.00
CA ALA A 85 -1.80 -10.83 27.98
C ALA A 85 -1.21 -10.16 29.22
N THR A 86 -2.06 -9.73 30.16
CA THR A 86 -1.65 -9.04 31.40
C THR A 86 -0.90 -9.92 32.40
N SER A 87 -0.87 -11.24 32.21
CA SER A 87 -0.10 -12.18 33.02
C SER A 87 0.58 -13.25 32.17
N PRO A 88 1.68 -13.86 32.66
CA PRO A 88 2.38 -14.91 31.94
C PRO A 88 1.49 -16.13 31.66
N GLN A 89 0.66 -16.53 32.61
CA GLN A 89 -0.29 -17.65 32.47
C GLN A 89 -1.31 -17.37 31.36
N ARG A 90 -1.97 -16.20 31.37
CA ARG A 90 -2.93 -15.85 30.31
C ARG A 90 -2.25 -15.75 28.94
N ALA A 91 -1.01 -15.26 28.89
CA ALA A 91 -0.23 -15.14 27.65
C ALA A 91 0.09 -16.53 27.06
N LEU A 92 0.55 -17.47 27.91
CA LEU A 92 0.85 -18.84 27.50
C LEU A 92 -0.40 -19.59 27.06
N ILE A 93 -1.51 -19.47 27.80
CA ILE A 93 -2.79 -20.07 27.43
C ILE A 93 -3.22 -19.58 26.05
N ARG A 94 -3.19 -18.26 25.81
CA ARG A 94 -3.52 -17.68 24.49
C ARG A 94 -2.65 -18.24 23.38
N ALA A 95 -1.34 -18.33 23.60
CA ALA A 95 -0.41 -18.87 22.61
C ALA A 95 -0.72 -20.35 22.30
N LEU A 96 -0.94 -21.18 23.31
CA LEU A 96 -1.27 -22.60 23.14
C LEU A 96 -2.63 -22.82 22.46
N THR A 97 -3.64 -22.02 22.81
CA THR A 97 -4.95 -22.12 22.17
C THR A 97 -4.91 -21.65 20.71
N GLU A 98 -4.10 -20.64 20.40
CA GLU A 98 -3.90 -20.19 19.02
C GLU A 98 -3.16 -21.25 18.19
N VAL A 99 -2.18 -21.98 18.78
CA VAL A 99 -1.57 -23.14 18.12
C VAL A 99 -2.65 -24.17 17.77
N ALA A 100 -3.50 -24.55 18.71
CA ALA A 100 -4.56 -25.52 18.47
C ALA A 100 -5.54 -25.05 17.38
N GLN A 101 -5.89 -23.77 17.38
CA GLN A 101 -6.76 -23.17 16.37
C GLN A 101 -6.15 -23.22 14.96
N LEU A 102 -4.85 -22.95 14.83
CA LEU A 102 -4.15 -22.93 13.54
C LEU A 102 -3.81 -24.33 13.02
N ALA A 103 -3.51 -25.26 13.93
CA ALA A 103 -3.07 -26.61 13.59
C ALA A 103 -4.20 -27.61 13.35
N GLY A 104 -5.39 -27.34 13.89
CA GLY A 104 -6.45 -28.35 13.95
C GLY A 104 -6.02 -29.57 14.75
N ASP A 105 -6.09 -30.75 14.13
CA ASP A 105 -5.62 -32.02 14.69
C ASP A 105 -4.17 -32.38 14.30
N PHE A 106 -3.43 -31.47 13.67
CA PHE A 106 -2.13 -31.73 13.05
C PHE A 106 -2.17 -32.88 12.02
N ASP A 107 -3.33 -33.12 11.40
CA ASP A 107 -3.49 -34.12 10.35
C ASP A 107 -4.35 -33.62 9.18
N THR A 108 -4.15 -32.35 8.84
CA THR A 108 -4.86 -31.67 7.76
C THR A 108 -3.92 -31.37 6.59
N GLU A 109 -4.30 -31.71 5.36
CA GLU A 109 -3.64 -31.17 4.14
C GLU A 109 -3.80 -29.64 3.99
N GLY A 110 -4.52 -28.99 4.91
CA GLY A 110 -4.75 -27.56 4.95
C GLY A 110 -3.51 -26.77 5.39
N LYS A 111 -3.32 -25.60 4.79
CA LYS A 111 -2.25 -24.64 5.16
C LYS A 111 -2.84 -23.48 5.95
N TYR A 112 -2.30 -23.17 7.11
CA TYR A 112 -2.73 -21.99 7.88
C TYR A 112 -2.21 -20.68 7.27
N LEU A 113 -2.95 -19.59 7.45
CA LEU A 113 -2.57 -18.25 7.03
C LEU A 113 -1.65 -17.59 8.07
N GLU A 114 -0.62 -16.89 7.61
CA GLU A 114 0.32 -16.19 8.50
C GLU A 114 -0.38 -15.07 9.28
N SER A 115 -0.11 -14.99 10.59
CA SER A 115 -0.67 -13.96 11.48
C SER A 115 0.38 -12.89 11.83
N GLY A 116 1.26 -13.11 12.82
CA GLY A 116 2.29 -12.13 13.21
C GLY A 116 3.70 -12.58 12.84
N LEU A 117 3.95 -13.87 13.04
CA LEU A 117 5.24 -14.52 12.92
C LEU A 117 5.40 -15.20 11.54
N PRO A 118 6.64 -15.47 11.10
CA PRO A 118 6.90 -16.16 9.85
C PRO A 118 6.51 -17.64 9.94
N LYS A 119 6.17 -18.25 8.79
CA LYS A 119 6.10 -19.70 8.68
C LYS A 119 7.49 -20.26 8.38
N PHE A 120 7.79 -21.41 8.96
CA PHE A 120 8.99 -22.17 8.67
C PHE A 120 8.60 -23.44 7.92
N ALA A 121 9.25 -23.71 6.79
CA ALA A 121 9.10 -24.97 6.08
C ALA A 121 9.90 -26.08 6.77
N THR A 122 11.02 -25.73 7.41
CA THR A 122 11.94 -26.68 8.06
C THR A 122 12.38 -26.24 9.46
N LEU A 123 12.83 -27.19 10.27
CA LEU A 123 13.41 -26.89 11.59
C LEU A 123 14.72 -26.09 11.51
N GLU A 124 15.43 -26.17 10.37
CA GLU A 124 16.64 -25.36 10.14
C GLU A 124 16.29 -23.89 9.91
N GLU A 125 15.22 -23.60 9.16
CA GLU A 125 14.70 -22.23 9.04
C GLU A 125 14.20 -21.70 10.40
N ALA A 126 13.69 -22.59 11.26
CA ALA A 126 13.19 -22.28 12.59
C ALA A 126 14.28 -22.21 13.68
N LYS A 127 15.57 -22.14 13.31
CA LYS A 127 16.70 -22.19 14.26
C LYS A 127 16.61 -21.17 15.40
N ILE A 128 16.12 -19.97 15.11
CA ILE A 128 15.89 -18.91 16.11
C ILE A 128 14.86 -19.28 17.18
N VAL A 129 14.00 -20.27 16.91
CA VAL A 129 13.01 -20.78 17.87
C VAL A 129 13.47 -22.10 18.48
N THR A 130 14.13 -22.98 17.70
CA THR A 130 14.58 -24.28 18.21
C THR A 130 15.74 -24.14 19.20
N GLU A 131 16.64 -23.18 18.98
CA GLU A 131 17.69 -22.77 19.91
C GLU A 131 17.15 -21.79 20.96
N PHE A 132 17.93 -21.56 22.03
CA PHE A 132 17.62 -20.57 23.06
C PHE A 132 18.89 -20.03 23.71
N THR A 133 18.79 -18.83 24.31
CA THR A 133 19.92 -18.14 24.95
C THR A 133 20.14 -18.60 26.39
N TYR A 134 19.08 -18.58 27.19
CA TYR A 134 19.03 -19.07 28.57
C TYR A 134 17.60 -19.50 28.91
N GLU A 135 17.42 -20.08 30.10
CA GLU A 135 16.10 -20.47 30.59
C GLU A 135 15.55 -19.49 31.62
N VAL A 136 14.24 -19.25 31.57
CA VAL A 136 13.49 -18.37 32.48
C VAL A 136 12.27 -19.11 33.04
N ASN A 137 11.90 -18.83 34.29
CA ASN A 137 10.65 -19.37 34.84
C ASN A 137 9.46 -18.55 34.34
N LEU A 138 8.31 -19.18 34.09
CA LEU A 138 7.11 -18.49 33.60
C LEU A 138 6.70 -17.32 34.50
N GLY A 139 6.81 -17.48 35.83
CA GLY A 139 6.45 -16.45 36.80
C GLY A 139 7.44 -15.28 36.93
N GLU A 140 8.61 -15.35 36.28
CA GLU A 140 9.60 -14.25 36.26
C GLU A 140 9.32 -13.23 35.17
N LEU A 141 8.46 -13.57 34.20
CA LEU A 141 8.00 -12.63 33.18
C LEU A 141 7.12 -11.54 33.82
N PRO A 142 7.06 -10.33 33.23
CA PRO A 142 6.26 -9.23 33.78
C PRO A 142 4.79 -9.64 33.94
N SER A 143 4.13 -9.05 34.92
CA SER A 143 2.70 -9.26 35.18
C SER A 143 2.11 -7.99 35.75
N ILE A 144 0.99 -7.56 35.19
CA ILE A 144 0.16 -6.46 35.70
C ILE A 144 -1.24 -6.96 36.05
N TYR A 145 -1.37 -8.28 36.27
CA TYR A 145 -2.63 -8.91 36.61
C TYR A 145 -3.33 -8.19 37.76
N SER A 146 -4.61 -7.93 37.56
CA SER A 146 -5.54 -7.56 38.63
C SER A 146 -6.88 -8.28 38.40
N ASP A 147 -7.62 -8.48 39.48
CA ASP A 147 -9.02 -8.92 39.41
C ASP A 147 -9.93 -7.80 38.87
N ASP A 148 -9.47 -6.55 38.85
CA ASP A 148 -10.13 -5.41 38.20
C ASP A 148 -9.45 -5.08 36.86
N HIS A 149 -10.19 -5.28 35.75
CA HIS A 149 -9.70 -4.97 34.41
C HIS A 149 -9.42 -3.47 34.21
N VAL A 150 -10.04 -2.57 34.98
CA VAL A 150 -9.75 -1.14 34.92
C VAL A 150 -8.33 -0.88 35.43
N GLU A 151 -7.95 -1.51 36.54
CA GLU A 151 -6.60 -1.40 37.11
C GLU A 151 -5.54 -1.95 36.15
N GLU A 152 -5.82 -3.08 35.48
CA GLU A 152 -4.94 -3.62 34.44
C GLU A 152 -4.73 -2.61 33.29
N LEU A 153 -5.81 -1.95 32.83
CA LEU A 153 -5.75 -0.97 31.75
C LEU A 153 -5.01 0.31 32.16
N GLU A 154 -5.26 0.84 33.35
CA GLU A 154 -4.59 2.04 33.86
C GLU A 154 -3.10 1.79 34.07
N THR A 155 -2.74 0.64 34.63
CA THR A 155 -1.34 0.23 34.83
C THR A 155 -0.64 0.05 33.48
N LEU A 156 -1.27 -0.65 32.53
CA LEU A 156 -0.72 -0.85 31.20
C LEU A 156 -0.48 0.47 30.46
N ALA A 157 -1.44 1.40 30.53
CA ALA A 157 -1.33 2.71 29.91
C ALA A 157 -0.18 3.54 30.52
N LYS A 158 -0.04 3.49 31.85
CA LYS A 158 1.04 4.18 32.57
C LYS A 158 2.41 3.62 32.19
N GLU A 159 2.58 2.30 32.18
CA GLU A 159 3.86 1.67 31.86
C GLU A 159 4.27 1.88 30.39
N LEU A 160 3.32 1.81 29.46
CA LEU A 160 3.57 2.16 28.06
C LEU A 160 4.00 3.62 27.90
N LYS A 161 3.32 4.55 28.61
CA LYS A 161 3.69 5.96 28.61
C LYS A 161 5.09 6.19 29.17
N ASN A 162 5.48 5.49 30.23
CA ASN A 162 6.84 5.56 30.79
C ASN A 162 7.91 5.10 29.79
N LYS A 163 7.55 4.18 28.88
CA LYS A 163 8.39 3.70 27.78
C LYS A 163 8.30 4.56 26.50
N GLY A 164 7.58 5.67 26.54
CA GLY A 164 7.46 6.62 25.42
C GLY A 164 6.37 6.27 24.40
N TYR A 165 5.47 5.34 24.72
CA TYR A 165 4.34 5.00 23.87
C TYR A 165 3.07 5.71 24.33
N GLU A 166 2.43 6.42 23.40
CA GLU A 166 1.09 6.99 23.61
C GLU A 166 0.01 6.12 22.98
N ILE A 167 -1.13 6.00 23.66
CA ILE A 167 -2.25 5.16 23.23
C ILE A 167 -3.41 6.05 22.82
N TYR A 168 -3.90 5.84 21.61
CA TYR A 168 -5.06 6.51 21.06
C TYR A 168 -6.17 5.48 20.85
N PHE A 169 -7.39 5.83 21.24
CA PHE A 169 -8.57 5.01 21.01
C PHE A 169 -9.58 5.77 20.16
N ILE A 170 -10.17 5.06 19.20
CA ILE A 170 -11.31 5.52 18.43
C ILE A 170 -12.47 4.59 18.77
N ASP A 171 -13.47 5.12 19.46
CA ASP A 171 -14.70 4.40 19.73
C ASP A 171 -15.52 4.27 18.43
N ILE A 172 -15.77 3.03 18.04
CA ILE A 172 -16.57 2.67 16.86
C ILE A 172 -17.82 1.89 17.24
N THR A 173 -18.23 1.97 18.51
CA THR A 173 -19.42 1.31 19.03
C THR A 173 -20.66 1.80 18.29
N HIS A 174 -21.34 0.87 17.62
CA HIS A 174 -22.60 1.18 16.95
C HIS A 174 -23.75 1.17 17.96
N GLU A 175 -24.50 2.27 18.05
CA GLU A 175 -25.56 2.48 19.05
C GLU A 175 -26.58 1.33 19.11
N LYS A 176 -26.95 0.76 17.96
CA LYS A 176 -27.91 -0.36 17.90
C LYS A 176 -27.34 -1.71 18.33
N LEU A 177 -26.02 -1.90 18.24
CA LEU A 177 -25.38 -3.16 18.62
C LEU A 177 -25.08 -3.19 20.12
N ASN A 178 -24.79 -2.03 20.71
CA ASN A 178 -24.43 -1.88 22.12
C ASN A 178 -23.33 -2.87 22.56
N LEU A 179 -22.40 -3.16 21.65
CA LEU A 179 -21.21 -3.97 21.86
C LEU A 179 -19.99 -3.05 21.76
N PRO A 180 -19.25 -2.84 22.86
CA PRO A 180 -18.07 -1.99 22.85
C PRO A 180 -17.08 -2.43 21.79
N ALA A 181 -16.74 -1.52 20.88
CA ALA A 181 -15.79 -1.76 19.80
C ALA A 181 -14.89 -0.54 19.66
N ILE A 182 -13.58 -0.78 19.61
CA ILE A 182 -12.57 0.28 19.52
C ILE A 182 -11.53 -0.04 18.46
N TYR A 183 -11.01 0.99 17.81
CA TYR A 183 -9.69 0.94 17.18
C TYR A 183 -8.66 1.51 18.15
N ALA A 184 -7.56 0.79 18.33
CA ALA A 184 -6.41 1.24 19.11
C ALA A 184 -5.25 1.58 18.19
N ILE A 185 -4.57 2.68 18.47
CA ILE A 185 -3.40 3.14 17.72
C ILE A 185 -2.31 3.50 18.73
N ILE A 186 -1.12 2.92 18.55
CA ILE A 186 0.06 3.23 19.37
C ILE A 186 1.20 3.61 18.41
N PRO A 187 1.43 4.91 18.17
CA PRO A 187 2.52 5.37 17.32
C PRO A 187 3.87 4.86 17.81
N GLY A 188 4.77 4.52 16.86
CA GLY A 188 6.11 4.00 17.16
C GLY A 188 6.19 2.47 17.29
N MET A 189 5.05 1.75 17.36
CA MET A 189 5.06 0.29 17.30
C MET A 189 5.39 -0.21 15.88
N HIS A 190 6.37 -1.10 15.78
CA HIS A 190 6.66 -1.91 14.59
C HIS A 190 5.53 -2.88 14.25
N PHE A 191 5.33 -3.11 12.96
CA PHE A 191 4.47 -4.18 12.44
C PHE A 191 5.23 -4.90 11.34
N ARG A 192 4.89 -6.17 11.09
CA ARG A 192 5.43 -6.89 9.95
C ARG A 192 4.92 -6.22 8.67
N GLU A 193 5.81 -5.59 7.93
CA GLU A 193 5.49 -4.96 6.64
C GLU A 193 5.08 -6.06 5.66
N ARG A 194 3.79 -6.10 5.33
CA ARG A 194 3.23 -6.99 4.29
C ARG A 194 3.00 -6.27 2.97
N LEU A 195 3.20 -4.95 2.97
CA LEU A 195 2.95 -4.12 1.81
C LEU A 195 4.16 -4.18 0.88
N GLN A 196 3.91 -4.46 -0.39
CA GLN A 196 4.90 -4.27 -1.46
C GLN A 196 5.09 -2.77 -1.78
N ILE A 197 4.20 -1.92 -1.27
CA ILE A 197 4.17 -0.48 -1.54
C ILE A 197 4.54 0.25 -0.26
N SER A 198 5.47 1.20 -0.35
CA SER A 198 5.90 2.02 0.77
C SER A 198 4.72 2.73 1.45
N LEU A 199 4.68 2.69 2.79
CA LEU A 199 3.72 3.46 3.59
C LEU A 199 3.74 4.95 3.24
N LEU A 200 4.93 5.51 2.99
CA LEU A 200 5.11 6.91 2.60
C LEU A 200 4.41 7.21 1.26
N TYR A 201 4.53 6.30 0.29
CA TYR A 201 3.82 6.43 -0.98
C TYR A 201 2.30 6.43 -0.79
N GLN A 202 1.78 5.53 0.06
CA GLN A 202 0.35 5.47 0.36
C GLN A 202 -0.15 6.70 1.10
N LEU A 203 0.63 7.22 2.05
CA LEU A 203 0.33 8.46 2.75
C LEU A 203 0.17 9.62 1.76
N ILE A 204 1.15 9.80 0.87
CA ILE A 204 1.17 10.90 -0.11
C ILE A 204 0.02 10.78 -1.11
N ARG A 205 -0.28 9.55 -1.57
CA ARG A 205 -1.44 9.28 -2.40
C ARG A 205 -2.75 9.63 -1.67
N THR A 206 -2.87 9.28 -0.39
CA THR A 206 -4.05 9.57 0.43
C THR A 206 -4.24 11.07 0.61
N ILE A 207 -3.17 11.79 0.96
CA ILE A 207 -3.16 13.26 1.03
C ILE A 207 -3.63 13.85 -0.31
N SER A 208 -3.06 13.37 -1.40
CA SER A 208 -3.36 13.83 -2.77
C SER A 208 -4.80 13.53 -3.22
N LEU A 209 -5.46 12.52 -2.66
CA LEU A 209 -6.85 12.20 -2.99
C LEU A 209 -7.86 12.98 -2.15
N TYR A 210 -7.61 13.14 -0.86
CA TYR A 210 -8.66 13.52 0.09
C TYR A 210 -8.55 14.95 0.66
N LEU A 211 -7.36 15.56 0.66
CA LEU A 211 -7.21 16.90 1.23
C LEU A 211 -7.55 18.04 0.23
N PRO A 212 -7.92 19.24 0.70
CA PRO A 212 -8.01 20.42 -0.15
C PRO A 212 -6.64 20.84 -0.73
N PRO A 213 -6.57 21.52 -1.91
CA PRO A 213 -5.31 21.85 -2.58
C PRO A 213 -4.26 22.58 -1.73
N GLN A 214 -4.70 23.49 -0.85
CA GLN A 214 -3.80 24.28 0.00
C GLN A 214 -3.20 23.44 1.15
N GLU A 215 -4.00 22.56 1.76
CA GLU A 215 -3.55 21.64 2.80
C GLU A 215 -2.64 20.55 2.22
N LYS A 216 -2.99 20.03 1.03
CA LYS A 216 -2.14 19.12 0.25
C LYS A 216 -0.76 19.72 0.01
N LEU A 217 -0.71 20.95 -0.47
CA LEU A 217 0.54 21.64 -0.80
C LEU A 217 1.43 21.71 0.44
N LYS A 218 0.90 22.27 1.53
CA LYS A 218 1.65 22.43 2.79
C LYS A 218 2.23 21.10 3.28
N LEU A 219 1.40 20.06 3.37
CA LEU A 219 1.82 18.79 3.95
C LEU A 219 2.79 18.03 3.04
N ILE A 220 2.55 18.01 1.72
CA ILE A 220 3.47 17.36 0.78
C ILE A 220 4.80 18.11 0.71
N GLU A 221 4.81 19.45 0.79
CA GLU A 221 6.05 20.24 0.88
C GLU A 221 6.85 19.91 2.14
N GLU A 222 6.20 19.89 3.32
CA GLU A 222 6.84 19.52 4.58
C GLU A 222 7.47 18.12 4.49
N ILE A 223 6.72 17.12 3.99
CA ILE A 223 7.23 15.76 3.83
C ILE A 223 8.38 15.70 2.80
N THR A 224 8.26 16.43 1.69
CA THR A 224 9.27 16.43 0.62
C THR A 224 10.57 17.10 1.09
N ASN A 225 10.49 18.10 1.97
CA ASN A 225 11.67 18.75 2.55
C ASN A 225 12.40 17.84 3.56
N GLU A 226 11.67 17.00 4.29
CA GLU A 226 12.26 16.02 5.20
C GLU A 226 12.82 14.79 4.46
N ILE A 227 12.19 14.40 3.35
CA ILE A 227 12.53 13.21 2.57
C ILE A 227 12.67 13.61 1.09
N GLU A 228 13.86 14.03 0.68
CA GLU A 228 14.05 14.56 -0.67
C GLU A 228 14.29 13.49 -1.75
N ASP A 229 14.70 12.27 -1.38
CA ASP A 229 15.29 11.28 -2.30
C ASP A 229 14.27 10.38 -3.03
N LYS A 230 12.97 10.64 -2.89
CA LYS A 230 11.91 9.83 -3.51
C LYS A 230 11.24 10.58 -4.66
N TYR A 231 11.36 10.05 -5.88
CA TYR A 231 10.79 10.67 -7.08
C TYR A 231 9.29 10.98 -6.96
N TYR A 232 8.52 10.08 -6.34
CA TYR A 232 7.07 10.22 -6.27
C TYR A 232 6.65 11.40 -5.40
N LEU A 233 7.44 11.81 -4.39
CA LEU A 233 7.15 13.00 -3.60
C LEU A 233 7.15 14.26 -4.47
N TRP A 234 8.20 14.43 -5.27
CA TRP A 234 8.30 15.50 -6.25
C TRP A 234 7.22 15.40 -7.34
N ALA A 235 6.88 14.21 -7.81
CA ALA A 235 5.82 14.02 -8.79
C ALA A 235 4.44 14.42 -8.24
N TYR A 236 4.11 14.02 -7.01
CA TYR A 236 2.86 14.41 -6.35
C TYR A 236 2.83 15.90 -6.01
N LEU A 237 3.96 16.48 -5.57
CA LEU A 237 4.08 17.93 -5.37
C LEU A 237 3.84 18.70 -6.69
N GLY A 238 4.41 18.21 -7.80
CA GLY A 238 4.15 18.75 -9.14
C GLY A 238 2.68 18.67 -9.54
N ASN A 239 1.99 17.59 -9.18
CA ASN A 239 0.54 17.46 -9.40
C ASN A 239 -0.25 18.54 -8.63
N VAL A 240 0.09 18.78 -7.36
CA VAL A 240 -0.56 19.82 -6.55
C VAL A 240 -0.32 21.21 -7.16
N TYR A 241 0.91 21.52 -7.56
CA TYR A 241 1.21 22.79 -8.23
C TYR A 241 0.45 22.96 -9.54
N LYS A 242 0.30 21.89 -10.32
CA LYS A 242 -0.49 21.88 -11.56
C LYS A 242 -1.98 22.10 -11.30
N GLU A 243 -2.54 21.52 -10.25
CA GLU A 243 -3.93 21.77 -9.80
C GLU A 243 -4.15 23.23 -9.40
N LEU A 244 -3.13 23.88 -8.82
CA LEU A 244 -3.14 25.28 -8.44
C LEU A 244 -2.79 26.25 -9.59
N GLU A 245 -2.70 25.76 -10.82
CA GLU A 245 -2.28 26.50 -12.03
C GLU A 245 -0.88 27.16 -11.94
N LYS A 246 -0.05 26.72 -10.99
CA LYS A 246 1.35 27.11 -10.85
C LYS A 246 2.23 26.23 -11.74
N LEU A 247 2.10 26.44 -13.05
CA LEU A 247 2.63 25.52 -14.06
C LEU A 247 4.15 25.45 -14.10
N THR A 248 4.86 26.55 -13.79
CA THR A 248 6.33 26.56 -13.78
C THR A 248 6.88 25.75 -12.62
N GLU A 249 6.32 25.93 -11.42
CA GLU A 249 6.64 25.18 -10.22
C GLU A 249 6.33 23.69 -10.37
N ALA A 250 5.20 23.37 -11.03
CA ALA A 250 4.84 22.00 -11.37
C ALA A 250 5.92 21.33 -12.25
N ILE A 251 6.35 22.00 -13.32
CA ILE A 251 7.40 21.50 -14.22
C ILE A 251 8.70 21.29 -13.46
N MET A 252 9.13 22.24 -12.61
CA MET A 252 10.34 22.10 -11.80
C MET A 252 10.29 20.88 -10.88
N CYS A 253 9.13 20.62 -10.26
CA CYS A 253 8.95 19.45 -9.40
C CYS A 253 9.02 18.15 -10.21
N TYR A 254 8.36 18.08 -11.37
CA TYR A 254 8.44 16.91 -12.24
C TYR A 254 9.86 16.66 -12.77
N GLU A 255 10.59 17.71 -13.14
CA GLU A 255 12.00 17.61 -13.55
C GLU A 255 12.87 17.11 -12.39
N LYS A 256 12.65 17.60 -11.16
CA LYS A 256 13.32 17.08 -9.96
C LYS A 256 12.96 15.62 -9.69
N ALA A 257 11.72 15.20 -9.92
CA ALA A 257 11.31 13.79 -9.79
C ALA A 257 12.12 12.86 -10.70
N LEU A 258 12.36 13.27 -11.96
CA LEU A 258 13.14 12.49 -12.92
C LEU A 258 14.61 12.29 -12.51
N LEU A 259 15.17 13.16 -11.64
CA LEU A 259 16.54 13.02 -11.12
C LEU A 259 16.70 11.84 -10.14
N PHE A 260 15.59 11.31 -9.61
CA PHE A 260 15.59 10.18 -8.68
C PHE A 260 15.25 8.85 -9.36
N TYR A 261 15.52 8.74 -10.66
CA TYR A 261 15.43 7.52 -11.48
C TYR A 261 14.14 6.72 -11.24
N PRO A 262 12.95 7.29 -11.57
CA PRO A 262 11.71 6.55 -11.47
C PRO A 262 11.75 5.27 -12.33
N PRO A 263 10.94 4.25 -12.01
CA PRO A 263 10.68 3.15 -12.94
C PRO A 263 10.19 3.70 -14.30
N GLU A 264 10.51 3.02 -15.41
CA GLU A 264 10.16 3.49 -16.76
C GLU A 264 8.69 3.89 -16.95
N PRO A 265 7.68 3.14 -16.44
CA PRO A 265 6.28 3.56 -16.55
C PRO A 265 6.00 4.92 -15.89
N ASP A 266 6.65 5.19 -14.76
CA ASP A 266 6.49 6.43 -14.02
C ASP A 266 7.26 7.57 -14.67
N GLN A 267 8.41 7.31 -15.31
CA GLN A 267 9.10 8.32 -16.14
C GLN A 267 8.20 8.80 -17.27
N ILE A 268 7.53 7.88 -17.99
CA ILE A 268 6.58 8.21 -19.05
C ILE A 268 5.42 9.06 -18.50
N ALA A 269 4.86 8.68 -17.34
CA ALA A 269 3.79 9.43 -16.69
C ALA A 269 4.24 10.85 -16.28
N ILE A 270 5.45 10.99 -15.74
CA ILE A 270 6.02 12.29 -15.35
C ILE A 270 6.24 13.16 -16.59
N TYR A 271 6.82 12.63 -17.67
CA TYR A 271 6.97 13.39 -18.92
C TYR A 271 5.62 13.80 -19.52
N THR A 272 4.61 12.95 -19.43
CA THR A 272 3.23 13.26 -19.85
C THR A 272 2.69 14.47 -19.07
N HIS A 273 2.94 14.54 -17.76
CA HIS A 273 2.55 15.68 -16.94
C HIS A 273 3.32 16.97 -17.26
N ILE A 274 4.63 16.88 -17.52
CA ILE A 274 5.44 18.02 -17.98
C ILE A 274 4.89 18.54 -19.31
N ALA A 275 4.61 17.65 -20.26
CA ALA A 275 4.06 18.00 -21.56
C ALA A 275 2.67 18.66 -21.46
N ASP A 276 1.76 18.16 -20.62
CA ASP A 276 0.46 18.80 -20.37
C ASP A 276 0.63 20.20 -19.75
N ALA A 277 1.56 20.38 -18.82
CA ALA A 277 1.86 21.69 -18.26
C ALA A 277 2.37 22.68 -19.33
N TYR A 278 3.29 22.25 -20.21
CA TYR A 278 3.74 23.07 -21.35
C TYR A 278 2.61 23.37 -22.35
N ILE A 279 1.69 22.44 -22.61
CA ILE A 279 0.50 22.70 -23.43
C ILE A 279 -0.33 23.84 -22.81
N LYS A 280 -0.58 23.80 -21.50
CA LYS A 280 -1.34 24.84 -20.79
C LYS A 280 -0.65 26.20 -20.81
N LYS A 281 0.69 26.23 -20.77
CA LYS A 281 1.51 27.45 -20.95
C LYS A 281 1.56 27.95 -22.41
N GLY A 282 1.13 27.15 -23.38
CA GLY A 282 1.22 27.46 -24.80
C GLY A 282 2.64 27.28 -25.38
N GLU A 283 3.53 26.60 -24.67
CA GLU A 283 4.93 26.39 -25.06
C GLU A 283 5.09 25.11 -25.90
N TYR A 284 4.50 25.10 -27.10
CA TYR A 284 4.35 23.89 -27.91
C TYR A 284 5.68 23.25 -28.37
N ASP A 285 6.74 24.04 -28.53
CA ASP A 285 8.07 23.50 -28.84
C ASP A 285 8.66 22.67 -27.69
N ASN A 286 8.39 23.07 -26.45
CA ASN A 286 8.82 22.31 -25.28
C ASN A 286 8.00 21.02 -25.13
N VAL A 287 6.71 21.04 -25.47
CA VAL A 287 5.88 19.83 -25.54
C VAL A 287 6.51 18.80 -26.48
N ILE A 288 6.84 19.19 -27.71
CA ILE A 288 7.43 18.28 -28.71
C ILE A 288 8.74 17.68 -28.18
N LYS A 289 9.63 18.49 -27.62
CA LYS A 289 10.91 18.02 -27.05
C LYS A 289 10.70 17.00 -25.93
N VAL A 290 9.80 17.29 -25.00
CA VAL A 290 9.53 16.43 -23.83
C VAL A 290 8.87 15.13 -24.25
N VAL A 291 7.88 15.20 -25.16
CA VAL A 291 7.19 14.00 -25.65
C VAL A 291 8.14 13.09 -26.43
N LEU A 292 9.04 13.64 -27.26
CA LEU A 292 10.02 12.83 -27.98
C LEU A 292 10.95 12.06 -27.03
N LYS A 293 11.40 12.69 -25.93
CA LYS A 293 12.17 11.98 -24.88
C LYS A 293 11.36 10.86 -24.22
N ALA A 294 10.07 11.06 -23.96
CA ALA A 294 9.22 10.04 -23.38
C ALA A 294 9.02 8.84 -24.33
N LEU A 295 8.91 9.12 -25.64
CA LEU A 295 8.79 8.10 -26.68
C LEU A 295 10.06 7.27 -26.87
N GLU A 296 11.24 7.76 -26.46
CA GLU A 296 12.47 6.96 -26.40
C GLU A 296 12.39 5.85 -25.33
N ILE A 297 11.54 6.02 -24.31
CA ILE A 297 11.33 5.03 -23.24
C ILE A 297 10.21 4.06 -23.63
N GLY A 298 9.08 4.58 -24.11
CA GLY A 298 7.96 3.74 -24.51
C GLY A 298 6.83 4.51 -25.17
N GLU A 299 6.12 3.80 -26.07
CA GLU A 299 4.96 4.34 -26.76
C GLU A 299 3.69 4.18 -25.91
N VAL A 300 3.00 5.29 -25.66
CA VAL A 300 1.64 5.30 -25.10
C VAL A 300 0.77 6.30 -25.86
N ALA A 301 -0.53 6.01 -26.00
CA ALA A 301 -1.45 6.83 -26.80
C ALA A 301 -1.47 8.31 -26.36
N GLU A 302 -1.39 8.56 -25.05
CA GLU A 302 -1.43 9.91 -24.47
C GLU A 302 -0.28 10.81 -24.97
N LEU A 303 0.93 10.25 -25.16
CA LEU A 303 2.08 10.99 -25.68
C LEU A 303 1.82 11.47 -27.11
N TYR A 304 1.29 10.59 -27.96
CA TYR A 304 0.93 10.95 -29.33
C TYR A 304 -0.23 11.94 -29.40
N ASN A 305 -1.21 11.86 -28.48
CA ASN A 305 -2.24 12.90 -28.35
C ASN A 305 -1.62 14.26 -28.03
N LEU A 306 -0.72 14.34 -27.04
CA LEU A 306 -0.04 15.58 -26.66
C LEU A 306 0.80 16.14 -27.81
N LEU A 307 1.52 15.28 -28.53
CA LEU A 307 2.28 15.64 -29.72
C LEU A 307 1.36 16.21 -30.82
N GLY A 308 0.23 15.55 -31.08
CA GLY A 308 -0.78 16.00 -32.02
C GLY A 308 -1.36 17.36 -31.66
N ARG A 309 -1.69 17.58 -30.38
CA ARG A 309 -2.17 18.86 -29.86
C ARG A 309 -1.14 19.98 -30.06
N ALA A 310 0.14 19.70 -29.77
CA ALA A 310 1.22 20.67 -29.99
C ALA A 310 1.35 21.06 -31.46
N PHE A 311 1.44 20.07 -32.38
CA PHE A 311 1.52 20.35 -33.81
C PHE A 311 0.30 21.10 -34.35
N TYR A 312 -0.91 20.73 -33.90
CA TYR A 312 -2.14 21.41 -34.30
C TYR A 312 -2.11 22.89 -33.92
N LYS A 313 -1.68 23.20 -32.69
CA LYS A 313 -1.58 24.57 -32.19
C LYS A 313 -0.50 25.39 -32.92
N LYS A 314 0.53 24.74 -33.46
CA LYS A 314 1.52 25.36 -34.34
C LYS A 314 1.05 25.53 -35.79
N GLY A 315 -0.13 25.03 -36.15
CA GLY A 315 -0.64 25.04 -37.54
C GLY A 315 -0.11 23.90 -38.42
N ASN A 316 0.66 22.96 -37.86
CA ASN A 316 1.23 21.82 -38.58
C ASN A 316 0.22 20.66 -38.63
N TYR A 317 -0.91 20.88 -39.31
CA TYR A 317 -2.05 19.96 -39.26
C TYR A 317 -1.77 18.55 -39.78
N LYS A 318 -0.85 18.39 -40.75
CA LYS A 318 -0.46 17.07 -41.26
C LYS A 318 0.26 16.24 -40.19
N GLN A 319 1.28 16.81 -39.55
CA GLN A 319 2.01 16.15 -38.45
C GLN A 319 1.11 15.89 -37.25
N ALA A 320 0.20 16.82 -36.96
CA ALA A 320 -0.81 16.64 -35.92
C ALA A 320 -1.70 15.42 -36.21
N MET A 321 -2.18 15.29 -37.45
CA MET A 321 -2.99 14.15 -37.89
C MET A 321 -2.23 12.83 -37.78
N GLU A 322 -0.96 12.78 -38.21
CA GLU A 322 -0.11 11.59 -38.10
C GLU A 322 0.06 11.15 -36.63
N ALA A 323 0.27 12.09 -35.72
CA ALA A 323 0.36 11.80 -34.29
C ALA A 323 -0.98 11.29 -33.73
N PHE A 324 -2.11 11.93 -34.04
CA PHE A 324 -3.42 11.45 -33.58
C PHE A 324 -3.79 10.09 -34.19
N LEU A 325 -3.39 9.80 -35.43
CA LEU A 325 -3.56 8.46 -36.02
C LEU A 325 -2.80 7.41 -35.20
N ARG A 326 -1.53 7.67 -34.86
CA ARG A 326 -0.77 6.76 -33.99
C ARG A 326 -1.39 6.59 -32.61
N ALA A 327 -1.96 7.66 -32.03
CA ALA A 327 -2.74 7.58 -30.80
C ALA A 327 -3.95 6.64 -30.93
N THR A 328 -4.69 6.70 -32.06
CA THR A 328 -5.83 5.78 -32.32
C THR A 328 -5.42 4.34 -32.63
N GLU A 329 -4.20 4.12 -33.15
CA GLU A 329 -3.67 2.76 -33.32
C GLU A 329 -3.35 2.11 -31.97
N LEU A 330 -2.80 2.88 -31.03
CA LEU A 330 -2.49 2.44 -29.67
C LEU A 330 -3.75 2.36 -28.78
N ASN A 331 -4.72 3.24 -28.99
CA ASN A 331 -6.01 3.25 -28.31
C ASN A 331 -7.19 3.44 -29.30
N PRO A 332 -7.70 2.35 -29.90
CA PRO A 332 -8.81 2.41 -30.85
C PRO A 332 -10.16 2.86 -30.27
N ALA A 333 -10.26 3.00 -28.94
CA ALA A 333 -11.47 3.44 -28.25
C ALA A 333 -11.47 4.96 -27.96
N SER A 334 -10.42 5.69 -28.33
CA SER A 334 -10.32 7.13 -28.04
C SER A 334 -11.18 7.97 -28.98
N ALA A 335 -12.41 8.30 -28.56
CA ALA A 335 -13.30 9.20 -29.29
C ALA A 335 -12.67 10.59 -29.53
N ILE A 336 -11.90 11.09 -28.57
CA ILE A 336 -11.24 12.40 -28.63
C ILE A 336 -10.19 12.43 -29.74
N ASP A 337 -9.39 11.37 -29.90
CA ASP A 337 -8.35 11.33 -30.95
C ASP A 337 -8.95 11.27 -32.36
N TYR A 338 -10.03 10.52 -32.56
CA TYR A 338 -10.77 10.55 -33.83
C TYR A 338 -11.35 11.95 -34.13
N ALA A 339 -11.89 12.65 -33.13
CA ALA A 339 -12.36 14.01 -33.30
C ALA A 339 -11.21 14.96 -33.66
N ASN A 340 -10.04 14.82 -33.03
CA ASN A 340 -8.86 15.61 -33.32
C ASN A 340 -8.34 15.40 -34.75
N ILE A 341 -8.36 14.16 -35.27
CA ILE A 341 -8.08 13.88 -36.70
C ILE A 341 -9.07 14.64 -37.60
N GLY A 342 -10.37 14.60 -37.27
CA GLY A 342 -11.39 15.37 -37.98
C GLY A 342 -11.10 16.88 -38.00
N TYR A 343 -10.62 17.44 -36.88
CA TYR A 343 -10.21 18.85 -36.81
C TYR A 343 -8.96 19.16 -37.64
N CYS A 344 -7.98 18.26 -37.72
CA CYS A 344 -6.83 18.40 -38.62
C CYS A 344 -7.28 18.42 -40.09
N LEU A 345 -8.12 17.47 -40.49
CA LEU A 345 -8.67 17.38 -41.85
C LEU A 345 -9.49 18.62 -42.22
N LYS A 346 -10.34 19.08 -41.30
CA LYS A 346 -11.10 20.34 -41.44
C LYS A 346 -10.16 21.53 -41.65
N ALA A 347 -9.09 21.64 -40.86
CA ALA A 347 -8.14 22.75 -40.97
C ALA A 347 -7.35 22.72 -42.30
N MET A 348 -7.16 21.54 -42.89
CA MET A 348 -6.59 21.34 -44.22
C MET A 348 -7.64 21.40 -45.36
N ASN A 349 -8.89 21.77 -45.05
CA ASN A 349 -10.02 21.86 -45.99
C ASN A 349 -10.45 20.51 -46.63
N PHE A 350 -10.10 19.38 -46.03
CA PHE A 350 -10.59 18.05 -46.43
C PHE A 350 -11.92 17.73 -45.72
N ILE A 351 -12.99 18.43 -46.12
CA ILE A 351 -14.28 18.40 -45.42
C ILE A 351 -14.98 17.02 -45.42
N PRO A 352 -15.11 16.30 -46.56
CA PRO A 352 -15.77 14.99 -46.55
C PRO A 352 -15.04 13.94 -45.67
N PRO A 353 -13.70 13.80 -45.74
CA PRO A 353 -12.98 12.95 -44.80
C PRO A 353 -13.15 13.36 -43.33
N ALA A 354 -13.16 14.67 -43.02
CA ALA A 354 -13.34 15.16 -41.66
C ALA A 354 -14.69 14.71 -41.05
N GLU A 355 -15.77 14.73 -41.84
CA GLU A 355 -17.09 14.24 -41.41
C GLU A 355 -17.05 12.77 -40.97
N ILE A 356 -16.34 11.90 -41.70
CA ILE A 356 -16.21 10.47 -41.38
C ILE A 356 -15.59 10.30 -39.98
N PHE A 357 -14.51 11.04 -39.70
CA PHE A 357 -13.82 10.98 -38.41
C PHE A 357 -14.66 11.55 -37.26
N PHE A 358 -15.40 12.64 -37.47
CA PHE A 358 -16.35 13.13 -36.46
C PHE A 358 -17.48 12.14 -36.18
N ARG A 359 -17.99 11.45 -37.21
CA ARG A 359 -18.98 10.37 -37.02
C ARG A 359 -18.42 9.20 -36.24
N LYS A 360 -17.19 8.75 -36.57
CA LYS A 360 -16.50 7.69 -35.83
C LYS A 360 -16.33 8.05 -34.35
N ALA A 361 -15.91 9.28 -34.06
CA ALA A 361 -15.82 9.78 -32.70
C ALA A 361 -17.17 9.72 -31.96
N LEU A 362 -18.27 10.11 -32.62
CA LEU A 362 -19.62 10.06 -32.05
C LEU A 362 -20.21 8.65 -31.93
N THR A 363 -19.72 7.67 -32.71
CA THR A 363 -20.03 6.26 -32.48
C THR A 363 -19.44 5.76 -31.17
N LEU A 364 -18.25 6.25 -30.79
CA LEU A 364 -17.55 5.86 -29.56
C LEU A 364 -18.04 6.65 -28.34
N ASP A 365 -18.24 7.96 -28.49
CA ASP A 365 -18.86 8.82 -27.48
C ASP A 365 -19.94 9.73 -28.11
N PRO A 366 -21.22 9.33 -28.02
CA PRO A 366 -22.34 10.12 -28.53
C PRO A 366 -22.50 11.50 -27.88
N ASN A 367 -21.83 11.77 -26.75
CA ASN A 367 -21.93 13.03 -26.02
C ASN A 367 -20.73 13.97 -26.27
N LEU A 368 -19.75 13.56 -27.08
CA LEU A 368 -18.56 14.34 -27.37
C LEU A 368 -18.89 15.65 -28.11
N THR A 369 -19.01 16.74 -27.36
CA THR A 369 -19.50 18.04 -27.86
C THR A 369 -18.63 18.58 -28.99
N MET A 370 -17.31 18.42 -28.91
CA MET A 370 -16.41 18.88 -29.98
C MET A 370 -16.62 18.12 -31.29
N ALA A 371 -16.96 16.83 -31.24
CA ALA A 371 -17.24 16.05 -32.44
C ALA A 371 -18.60 16.42 -33.05
N LYS A 372 -19.61 16.70 -32.22
CA LYS A 372 -20.92 17.22 -32.70
C LYS A 372 -20.76 18.53 -33.46
N ARG A 373 -20.01 19.48 -32.90
CA ARG A 373 -19.72 20.78 -33.54
C ARG A 373 -18.93 20.62 -34.85
N GLY A 374 -17.95 19.72 -34.86
CA GLY A 374 -17.17 19.39 -36.05
C GLY A 374 -18.04 18.81 -37.17
N LEU A 375 -18.92 17.87 -36.82
CA LEU A 375 -19.85 17.24 -37.75
C LEU A 375 -20.86 18.22 -38.33
N GLU A 376 -21.44 19.09 -37.49
CA GLU A 376 -22.36 20.15 -37.92
C GLU A 376 -21.69 21.11 -38.91
N TYR A 377 -20.45 21.54 -38.60
CA TYR A 377 -19.66 22.36 -39.51
C TYR A 377 -19.49 21.69 -40.88
N CYS A 378 -19.07 20.43 -40.91
CA CYS A 378 -18.89 19.69 -42.17
C CYS A 378 -20.19 19.62 -42.97
N ARG A 379 -21.31 19.30 -42.33
CA ARG A 379 -22.63 19.21 -42.99
C ARG A 379 -23.06 20.54 -43.59
N ASN A 380 -22.87 21.64 -42.87
CA ASN A 380 -23.24 22.97 -43.37
C ASN A 380 -22.45 23.32 -44.64
N ILE A 381 -21.13 23.08 -44.65
CA ILE A 381 -20.30 23.34 -45.83
C ILE A 381 -20.69 22.45 -47.02
N LEU A 382 -20.91 21.15 -46.79
CA LEU A 382 -21.29 20.21 -47.86
C LEU A 382 -22.68 20.51 -48.44
N ASN A 383 -23.62 20.95 -47.59
CA ASN A 383 -24.95 21.36 -48.04
C ASN A 383 -24.95 22.67 -48.83
N THR A 384 -23.96 23.55 -48.60
CA THR A 384 -23.80 24.80 -49.38
C THR A 384 -23.03 24.62 -50.70
N GLN A 385 -22.39 23.46 -50.90
CA GLN A 385 -21.61 23.14 -52.10
C GLN A 385 -22.38 22.25 -53.11
N ASN A 386 -23.54 21.73 -52.72
CA ASN A 386 -24.53 21.07 -53.58
C ASN A 386 -25.65 22.05 -53.90
#